data_AF-A0A9D1UCI2-F1
#
_entry.id   AF-A0A9D1UCI2-F1
#
_cell.length_a   1.000
_cell.length_b   1.000
_cell.length_c   1.000
_cell.angle_alpha   90.00
_cell.angle_beta   90.00
_cell.angle_gamma   90.00
#
_symmetry.space_group_name_H-M   'P 1'
#
loop_
_entity.id
_entity.type
_entity.pdbx_description
1 polymer ?
#
loop_
_entity_poly.entity_id
_entity_poly.type
_entity_poly.pdbx_seq_one_letter_code
_entity_poly.pdbx_strand_id
1 'polypeptide(L)'
;MNMDYENVLQRLKEERVRNNLSQRQISYQMHMMQSHYSKAELGKKRFTFYEMQCLTNTEIDIQYMYTGLRSTKKYREFFEGCTFEEIICYISIFYSMAACLGRENSAGKWGKIYKRIEYMKFIFMTGRENDNIFFAIRQQLAYTQHKMAELLGVDIKKLRELENGRVLPDSEMLWKIYDLFHVPPSIILRDGKGLAQELCLLLEISGEEEGEAIFAYLQAGQKCLGEICEKDFNFRR
;
A
#
# COMPACT_ATOMS: atom_id res chain seq x y z
N MET A 1 4.88 -10.97 12.46
CA MET A 1 5.39 -10.10 13.53
C MET A 1 4.19 -9.35 14.06
N ASN A 2 3.92 -9.40 15.37
CA ASN A 2 2.84 -8.61 15.96
C ASN A 2 3.39 -7.19 16.11
N MET A 3 3.15 -6.33 15.11
CA MET A 3 3.78 -5.02 15.07
C MET A 3 2.92 -4.06 15.85
N ASP A 4 3.33 -3.56 17.00
CA ASP A 4 2.55 -2.52 17.71
C ASP A 4 2.45 -1.22 16.88
N TYR A 5 1.34 -0.50 16.97
CA TYR A 5 1.16 0.83 16.36
C TYR A 5 2.26 1.81 16.81
N GLU A 6 2.80 1.64 18.01
CA GLU A 6 3.95 2.42 18.50
C GLU A 6 5.18 2.30 17.57
N ASN A 7 5.38 1.16 16.90
CA ASN A 7 6.46 1.01 15.92
C ASN A 7 6.26 1.91 14.68
N VAL A 8 5.00 2.14 14.29
CA VAL A 8 4.65 3.06 13.20
C VAL A 8 5.04 4.49 13.59
N LEU A 9 4.75 4.89 14.83
CA LEU A 9 5.09 6.22 15.36
C LEU A 9 6.59 6.43 15.50
N GLN A 10 7.30 5.40 15.97
CA GLN A 10 8.76 5.41 16.05
C GLN A 10 9.38 5.59 14.65
N ARG A 11 8.90 4.86 13.64
CA ARG A 11 9.38 5.00 12.26
C ARG A 11 8.98 6.32 11.61
N LEU A 12 7.83 6.90 11.97
CA LEU A 12 7.47 8.26 11.56
C LEU A 12 8.52 9.28 12.04
N LYS A 13 8.91 9.18 13.31
CA LYS A 13 9.94 10.04 13.90
C LYS A 13 11.30 9.82 13.23
N GLU A 14 11.67 8.56 12.97
CA GLU A 14 12.90 8.22 12.24
C GLU A 14 12.92 8.83 10.84
N GLU A 15 11.82 8.70 10.09
CA GLU A 15 11.70 9.31 8.76
C GLU A 15 11.80 10.82 8.80
N ARG A 16 11.14 11.45 9.77
CA ARG A 16 11.20 12.90 9.93
C ARG A 16 12.63 13.36 10.21
N VAL A 17 13.33 12.70 11.12
CA VAL A 17 14.73 13.03 11.47
C VAL A 17 15.66 12.75 10.29
N ARG A 18 15.49 11.61 9.59
CA ARG A 18 16.27 11.24 8.41
C ARG A 18 16.17 12.29 7.31
N ASN A 19 15.00 12.88 7.13
CA ASN A 19 14.76 13.95 6.15
C ASN A 19 15.12 15.35 6.69
N ASN A 20 15.78 15.45 7.85
CA ASN A 20 16.16 16.70 8.51
C ASN A 20 14.99 17.67 8.75
N LEU A 21 13.80 17.12 9.02
CA LEU A 21 12.59 17.90 9.25
C LEU A 21 12.37 18.13 10.75
N SER A 22 12.20 19.38 11.15
CA SER A 22 11.62 19.72 12.45
C SER A 22 10.12 19.41 12.47
N GLN A 23 9.55 19.22 13.67
CA GLN A 23 8.09 19.05 13.82
C GLN A 23 7.30 20.23 13.24
N ARG A 24 7.88 21.45 13.25
CA ARG A 24 7.26 22.64 12.65
C ARG A 24 7.25 22.59 11.13
N GLN A 25 8.33 22.13 10.49
CA GLN A 25 8.42 22.02 9.03
C GLN A 25 7.45 20.97 8.50
N ILE A 26 7.43 19.77 9.08
CA ILE A 26 6.51 18.73 8.65
C ILE A 26 5.05 19.07 8.96
N SER A 27 4.75 19.72 10.10
CA SER A 27 3.39 20.14 10.39
C SER A 27 2.88 21.15 9.36
N TYR A 28 3.76 22.05 8.89
CA TYR A 28 3.44 22.99 7.82
C TYR A 28 3.15 22.27 6.49
N GLN A 29 3.98 21.29 6.11
CA GLN A 29 3.75 20.45 4.93
C GLN A 29 2.44 19.65 5.02
N MET A 30 2.07 19.21 6.22
CA MET A 30 0.83 18.49 6.50
C MET A 30 -0.38 19.39 6.75
N HIS A 31 -0.25 20.71 6.55
CA HIS A 31 -1.30 21.70 6.79
C HIS A 31 -1.95 21.61 8.18
N MET A 32 -1.14 21.39 9.21
CA MET A 32 -1.60 21.30 10.60
C MET A 32 -0.73 22.10 11.57
N MET A 33 -1.29 22.35 12.76
CA MET A 33 -0.52 22.97 13.84
C MET A 33 0.59 22.03 14.33
N GLN A 34 1.76 22.59 14.65
CA GLN A 34 2.87 21.81 15.20
C GLN A 34 2.48 21.07 16.49
N SER A 35 1.63 21.66 17.32
CA SER A 35 1.10 21.02 18.54
C SER A 35 0.21 19.81 18.23
N HIS A 36 -0.51 19.81 17.09
CA HIS A 36 -1.27 18.66 16.63
C HIS A 36 -0.33 17.56 16.15
N TYR A 37 0.66 17.89 15.33
CA TYR A 37 1.67 16.94 14.87
C TYR A 37 2.42 16.31 16.04
N SER A 38 2.86 17.12 17.01
CA SER A 38 3.56 16.64 18.21
C SER A 38 2.73 15.62 19.00
N LYS A 39 1.42 15.87 19.18
CA LYS A 39 0.52 14.91 19.84
C LYS A 39 0.37 13.62 19.03
N ALA A 40 0.34 13.71 17.71
CA ALA A 40 0.23 12.54 16.84
C ALA A 40 1.52 11.69 16.84
N GLU A 41 2.69 12.31 16.73
CA GLU A 41 3.99 11.63 16.82
C GLU A 41 4.20 10.96 18.20
N LEU A 42 3.65 11.54 19.28
CA LEU A 42 3.68 10.96 20.63
C LEU A 42 2.56 9.93 20.88
N GLY A 43 1.78 9.56 19.87
CA GLY A 43 0.68 8.58 20.00
C GLY A 43 -0.52 9.05 20.81
N LYS A 44 -0.57 10.33 21.21
CA LYS A 44 -1.68 10.94 21.96
C LYS A 44 -2.86 11.34 21.07
N LYS A 45 -2.68 11.31 19.75
CA LYS A 45 -3.70 11.56 18.73
C LYS A 45 -3.42 10.67 17.52
N ARG A 46 -4.46 10.26 16.80
CA ARG A 46 -4.31 9.60 15.49
C ARG A 46 -4.37 10.62 14.37
N PHE A 47 -3.64 10.38 13.29
CA PHE A 47 -3.84 11.14 12.07
C PHE A 47 -5.17 10.73 11.44
N THR A 48 -5.92 11.73 10.99
CA THR A 48 -7.06 11.54 10.11
C THR A 48 -6.59 11.07 8.74
N PHE A 49 -7.52 10.53 7.94
CA PHE A 49 -7.25 10.14 6.57
C PHE A 49 -6.59 11.25 5.73
N TYR A 50 -7.14 12.47 5.80
CA TYR A 50 -6.62 13.61 5.04
C TYR A 50 -5.23 14.04 5.50
N GLU A 51 -4.96 14.02 6.81
CA GLU A 51 -3.61 14.32 7.31
C GLU A 51 -2.59 13.29 6.79
N MET A 52 -2.98 12.01 6.68
CA MET A 52 -2.13 10.99 6.05
C MET A 52 -1.96 11.18 4.54
N GLN A 53 -3.00 11.63 3.83
CA GLN A 53 -2.85 12.03 2.42
C GLN A 53 -1.94 13.25 2.24
N CYS A 54 -1.93 14.20 3.17
CA CYS A 54 -0.93 15.27 3.13
C CYS A 54 0.48 14.71 3.35
N LEU A 55 0.63 13.72 4.24
CA LEU A 55 1.91 13.06 4.47
C LEU A 55 2.45 12.36 3.21
N THR A 56 1.60 11.78 2.35
CA THR A 56 2.04 11.12 1.09
C THR A 56 2.67 12.12 0.10
N ASN A 57 2.42 13.41 0.29
CA ASN A 57 2.98 14.50 -0.52
C ASN A 57 4.28 15.08 0.08
N THR A 58 4.80 14.48 1.15
CA THR A 58 6.08 14.86 1.77
C THR A 58 7.19 13.89 1.38
N GLU A 59 8.41 14.15 1.83
CA GLU A 59 9.56 13.23 1.65
C GLU A 59 9.53 12.02 2.62
N ILE A 60 8.49 11.90 3.45
CA ILE A 60 8.33 10.80 4.39
C ILE A 60 7.90 9.54 3.65
N ASP A 61 8.68 8.47 3.80
CA ASP A 61 8.37 7.13 3.32
C ASP A 61 7.28 6.49 4.20
N ILE A 62 6.02 6.76 3.86
CA ILE A 62 4.85 6.18 4.52
C ILE A 62 4.85 4.65 4.41
N GLN A 63 5.35 4.11 3.30
CA GLN A 63 5.41 2.66 3.11
C GLN A 63 6.35 2.05 4.14
N TYR A 64 7.53 2.61 4.35
CA TYR A 64 8.42 2.20 5.44
C TYR A 64 7.79 2.43 6.82
N MET A 65 7.12 3.56 7.03
CA MET A 65 6.49 3.89 8.31
C MET A 65 5.55 2.77 8.78
N TYR A 66 4.71 2.24 7.89
CA TYR A 66 3.81 1.14 8.22
C TYR A 66 4.45 -0.24 8.10
N THR A 67 5.26 -0.50 7.09
CA THR A 67 5.75 -1.87 6.81
C THR A 67 7.07 -2.22 7.50
N GLY A 68 7.86 -1.22 7.87
CA GLY A 68 9.24 -1.39 8.34
C GLY A 68 10.24 -1.79 7.26
N LEU A 69 9.82 -1.85 5.99
CA LEU A 69 10.64 -2.28 4.87
C LEU A 69 10.93 -1.12 3.93
N ARG A 70 12.11 -1.13 3.33
CA ARG A 70 12.53 -0.14 2.34
C ARG A 70 12.98 -0.84 1.09
N SER A 71 12.59 -0.30 -0.05
CA SER A 71 13.24 -0.63 -1.31
C SER A 71 14.57 0.11 -1.41
N THR A 72 15.54 -0.54 -2.06
CA THR A 72 16.81 0.06 -2.49
C THR A 72 16.65 1.09 -3.61
N LYS A 73 15.43 1.25 -4.14
CA LYS A 73 15.06 2.12 -5.27
C LYS A 73 15.65 1.67 -6.61
N LYS A 74 16.12 0.42 -6.72
CA LYS A 74 16.72 -0.15 -7.95
C LYS A 74 15.83 0.02 -9.19
N TYR A 75 14.52 -0.19 -9.03
CA TYR A 75 13.54 -0.14 -10.14
C TYR A 75 12.75 1.16 -10.20
N ARG A 76 13.10 2.17 -9.39
CA ARG A 76 12.26 3.35 -9.15
C ARG A 76 12.01 4.18 -10.40
N GLU A 77 13.06 4.43 -11.18
CA GLU A 77 13.01 5.28 -12.38
C GLU A 77 11.94 4.83 -13.37
N PHE A 78 11.77 3.50 -13.53
CA PHE A 78 10.75 2.94 -14.42
C PHE A 78 9.32 3.25 -13.96
N PHE A 79 9.07 3.20 -12.65
CA PHE A 79 7.72 3.39 -12.10
C PHE A 79 7.39 4.85 -11.76
N GLU A 80 8.35 5.78 -11.78
CA GLU A 80 8.12 7.21 -11.48
C GLU A 80 7.14 7.87 -12.45
N GLY A 81 7.08 7.41 -13.70
CA GLY A 81 6.14 7.89 -14.72
C GLY A 81 4.80 7.17 -14.74
N CYS A 82 4.61 6.12 -13.94
CA CYS A 82 3.39 5.32 -13.96
C CYS A 82 2.28 5.96 -13.10
N THR A 83 1.06 5.90 -13.62
CA THR A 83 -0.16 6.19 -12.88
C THR A 83 -0.41 5.13 -11.80
N PHE A 84 -1.24 5.47 -10.81
CA PHE A 84 -1.67 4.52 -9.78
C PHE A 84 -2.25 3.24 -10.38
N GLU A 85 -3.10 3.37 -11.41
CA GLU A 85 -3.75 2.22 -12.06
C GLU A 85 -2.77 1.34 -12.86
N GLU A 86 -1.74 1.94 -13.48
CA GLU A 86 -0.68 1.16 -14.13
C GLU A 86 0.14 0.35 -13.12
N ILE A 87 0.50 0.95 -11.98
CA ILE A 87 1.23 0.24 -10.91
C ILE A 87 0.38 -0.91 -10.35
N ILE A 88 -0.92 -0.68 -10.18
CA ILE A 88 -1.90 -1.69 -9.81
C ILE A 88 -1.85 -2.87 -10.81
N CYS A 89 -1.90 -2.61 -12.12
CA CYS A 89 -1.76 -3.67 -13.14
C CYS A 89 -0.44 -4.45 -13.02
N TYR A 90 0.69 -3.78 -12.80
CA TYR A 90 1.97 -4.46 -12.61
C TYR A 90 2.00 -5.33 -11.34
N ILE A 91 1.39 -4.86 -10.25
CA ILE A 91 1.20 -5.67 -9.03
C ILE A 91 0.31 -6.89 -9.33
N SER A 92 -0.72 -6.78 -10.19
CA SER A 92 -1.53 -7.96 -10.59
C SER A 92 -0.70 -9.01 -11.31
N ILE A 93 0.18 -8.57 -12.20
CA ILE A 93 1.08 -9.44 -12.95
C ILE A 93 2.04 -10.13 -11.98
N PHE A 94 2.69 -9.36 -11.11
CA PHE A 94 3.59 -9.89 -10.07
C PHE A 94 2.86 -10.89 -9.17
N TYR A 95 1.64 -10.56 -8.72
CA TYR A 95 0.79 -11.45 -7.92
C TYR A 95 0.55 -12.78 -8.62
N SER A 96 0.23 -12.75 -9.92
CA SER A 96 -0.02 -13.96 -10.71
C SER A 96 1.22 -14.84 -10.77
N MET A 97 2.41 -14.25 -10.98
CA MET A 97 3.68 -14.98 -10.97
C MET A 97 3.99 -15.59 -9.60
N ALA A 98 3.86 -14.80 -8.53
CA ALA A 98 4.09 -15.28 -7.17
C ALA A 98 3.11 -16.39 -6.77
N ALA A 99 1.85 -16.33 -7.23
CA ALA A 99 0.87 -17.38 -7.04
C ALA A 99 1.29 -18.68 -7.74
N CYS A 100 1.75 -18.60 -8.99
CA CYS A 100 2.25 -19.77 -9.73
C CYS A 100 3.47 -20.42 -9.04
N LEU A 101 4.38 -19.61 -8.51
CA LEU A 101 5.65 -20.08 -7.93
C LEU A 101 5.54 -20.52 -6.47
N GLY A 102 4.60 -19.94 -5.71
CA GLY A 102 4.61 -19.99 -4.24
C GLY A 102 3.39 -20.62 -3.58
N ARG A 103 2.26 -20.79 -4.28
CA ARG A 103 0.99 -21.17 -3.65
C ARG A 103 1.03 -22.54 -2.99
N GLU A 104 1.69 -23.52 -3.62
CA GLU A 104 1.79 -24.89 -3.08
C GLU A 104 2.96 -25.06 -2.11
N ASN A 105 4.03 -24.27 -2.24
CA ASN A 105 5.20 -24.32 -1.38
C ASN A 105 5.27 -23.10 -0.45
N SER A 106 4.41 -23.10 0.56
CA SER A 106 4.24 -21.95 1.45
C SER A 106 5.44 -21.65 2.39
N ALA A 107 6.40 -22.57 2.49
CA ALA A 107 7.62 -22.42 3.30
C ALA A 107 8.79 -21.82 2.51
N GLY A 108 8.78 -21.97 1.17
CA GLY A 108 9.80 -21.42 0.28
C GLY A 108 9.75 -19.90 0.16
N LYS A 109 10.77 -19.31 -0.50
CA LYS A 109 10.87 -17.88 -0.81
C LYS A 109 9.58 -17.34 -1.42
N TRP A 110 9.13 -17.95 -2.51
CA TRP A 110 7.91 -17.56 -3.22
C TRP A 110 6.64 -17.77 -2.40
N GLY A 111 6.57 -18.79 -1.55
CA GLY A 111 5.46 -18.98 -0.62
C GLY A 111 5.33 -17.86 0.40
N LYS A 112 6.45 -17.35 0.92
CA LYS A 112 6.48 -16.19 1.83
C LYS A 112 6.06 -14.90 1.11
N ILE A 113 6.57 -14.68 -0.10
CA ILE A 113 6.18 -13.53 -0.94
C ILE A 113 4.68 -13.59 -1.25
N TYR A 114 4.17 -14.74 -1.70
CA TYR A 114 2.76 -14.95 -2.00
C TYR A 114 1.87 -14.63 -0.80
N LYS A 115 2.19 -15.16 0.40
CA LYS A 115 1.45 -14.87 1.63
C LYS A 115 1.42 -13.37 1.97
N ARG A 116 2.52 -12.64 1.73
CA ARG A 116 2.57 -11.18 1.96
C ARG A 116 1.58 -10.44 1.07
N ILE A 117 1.45 -10.86 -0.19
CA ILE A 117 0.66 -10.13 -1.20
C ILE A 117 -0.73 -10.74 -1.43
N GLU A 118 -1.08 -11.80 -0.72
CA GLU A 118 -2.28 -12.61 -0.98
C GLU A 118 -3.56 -11.78 -1.01
N TYR A 119 -3.65 -10.79 -0.14
CA TYR A 119 -4.82 -9.92 0.00
C TYR A 119 -4.82 -8.74 -0.97
N MET A 120 -3.67 -8.41 -1.60
CA MET A 120 -3.60 -7.37 -2.62
C MET A 120 -4.42 -7.72 -3.87
N LYS A 121 -4.70 -9.01 -4.11
CA LYS A 121 -5.59 -9.43 -5.21
C LYS A 121 -6.99 -8.81 -5.14
N PHE A 122 -7.44 -8.44 -3.94
CA PHE A 122 -8.77 -7.88 -3.74
C PHE A 122 -8.89 -6.42 -4.16
N ILE A 123 -7.75 -5.74 -4.43
CA ILE A 123 -7.75 -4.39 -5.02
C ILE A 123 -8.39 -4.42 -6.41
N PHE A 124 -8.19 -5.50 -7.17
CA PHE A 124 -8.68 -5.65 -8.54
C PHE A 124 -10.14 -6.11 -8.62
N MET A 125 -10.72 -6.54 -7.49
CA MET A 125 -12.04 -7.17 -7.44
C MET A 125 -13.16 -6.21 -7.00
N THR A 126 -12.85 -4.94 -6.74
CA THR A 126 -13.84 -3.91 -6.41
C THR A 126 -14.53 -3.45 -7.70
N GLY A 127 -15.61 -4.14 -8.08
CA GLY A 127 -16.36 -3.88 -9.31
C GLY A 127 -17.57 -2.97 -9.15
N ARG A 128 -17.99 -2.65 -7.91
CA ARG A 128 -19.11 -1.73 -7.62
C ARG A 128 -18.60 -0.38 -7.15
N GLU A 129 -19.36 0.68 -7.42
CA GLU A 129 -19.03 2.08 -7.12
C GLU A 129 -18.70 2.41 -5.66
N ASN A 130 -18.86 1.48 -4.71
CA ASN A 130 -18.55 1.71 -3.29
C ASN A 130 -17.77 0.55 -2.63
N ASP A 131 -17.31 -0.44 -3.40
CA ASP A 131 -16.52 -1.54 -2.85
C ASP A 131 -15.14 -1.00 -2.47
N ASN A 132 -14.83 -0.98 -1.18
CA ASN A 132 -13.49 -0.66 -0.69
C ASN A 132 -12.81 -1.90 -0.09
N ILE A 133 -11.53 -1.75 0.27
CA ILE A 133 -10.72 -2.88 0.71
C ILE A 133 -11.26 -3.57 1.98
N PHE A 134 -11.91 -2.83 2.89
CA PHE A 134 -12.51 -3.40 4.11
C PHE A 134 -13.65 -4.35 3.75
N PHE A 135 -14.53 -3.90 2.86
CA PHE A 135 -15.63 -4.72 2.35
C PHE A 135 -15.09 -5.92 1.56
N ALA A 136 -14.14 -5.68 0.65
CA ALA A 136 -13.57 -6.71 -0.21
C ALA A 136 -12.91 -7.84 0.61
N ILE A 137 -12.03 -7.50 1.57
CA ILE A 137 -11.41 -8.50 2.45
C ILE A 137 -12.46 -9.28 3.24
N ARG A 138 -13.43 -8.58 3.86
CA ARG A 138 -14.45 -9.23 4.69
C ARG A 138 -15.26 -10.24 3.88
N GLN A 139 -15.72 -9.85 2.70
CA GLN A 139 -16.53 -10.71 1.83
C GLN A 139 -15.73 -11.93 1.37
N GLN A 140 -14.48 -11.72 0.95
CA GLN A 140 -13.65 -12.79 0.39
C GLN A 140 -13.19 -13.80 1.44
N LEU A 141 -13.04 -13.36 2.70
CA LEU A 141 -12.80 -14.26 3.83
C LEU A 141 -14.08 -14.81 4.47
N ALA A 142 -15.25 -14.51 3.90
CA ALA A 142 -16.56 -14.91 4.42
C ALA A 142 -16.76 -14.54 5.90
N TYR A 143 -16.24 -13.38 6.32
CA TYR A 143 -16.40 -12.90 7.69
C TYR A 143 -17.73 -12.16 7.84
N THR A 144 -18.41 -12.40 8.96
CA THR A 144 -19.52 -11.55 9.37
C THR A 144 -19.00 -10.16 9.73
N GLN A 145 -19.87 -9.14 9.67
CA GLN A 145 -19.50 -7.80 10.12
C GLN A 145 -19.07 -7.79 11.59
N HIS A 146 -19.70 -8.60 12.45
CA HIS A 146 -19.29 -8.73 13.84
C HIS A 146 -17.85 -9.25 13.96
N LYS A 147 -17.51 -10.35 13.27
CA LYS A 147 -16.17 -10.94 13.32
C LYS A 147 -15.11 -9.98 12.80
N MET A 148 -15.37 -9.29 11.69
CA MET A 148 -14.43 -8.32 11.13
C MET A 148 -14.25 -7.10 12.05
N ALA A 149 -15.33 -6.63 12.69
CA ALA A 149 -15.28 -5.51 13.62
C ALA A 149 -14.45 -5.88 14.87
N GLU A 150 -14.62 -7.09 15.39
CA GLU A 150 -13.82 -7.65 16.49
C GLU A 150 -12.33 -7.75 16.13
N LEU A 151 -12.00 -8.29 14.94
CA LEU A 151 -10.62 -8.37 14.46
C LEU A 151 -9.96 -6.99 14.34
N LEU A 152 -10.69 -6.01 13.83
CA LEU A 152 -10.23 -4.63 13.69
C LEU A 152 -10.28 -3.81 14.99
N GLY A 153 -10.89 -4.34 16.05
CA GLY A 153 -11.05 -3.64 17.33
C GLY A 153 -11.95 -2.41 17.23
N VAL A 154 -13.01 -2.46 16.42
CA VAL A 154 -13.97 -1.35 16.24
C VAL A 154 -15.41 -1.79 16.48
N ASP A 155 -16.27 -0.82 16.74
CA ASP A 155 -17.71 -1.05 16.79
C ASP A 155 -18.26 -1.46 15.40
N ILE A 156 -19.27 -2.33 15.39
CA ILE A 156 -19.90 -2.84 14.17
C ILE A 156 -20.50 -1.72 13.30
N LYS A 157 -20.99 -0.62 13.91
CA LYS A 157 -21.46 0.57 13.19
C LYS A 157 -20.30 1.28 12.52
N LYS A 158 -19.14 1.43 13.19
CA LYS A 158 -17.94 2.02 12.57
C LYS A 158 -17.47 1.18 11.38
N LEU A 159 -17.47 -0.15 11.49
CA LEU A 159 -17.15 -1.03 10.35
C LEU A 159 -18.12 -0.82 9.18
N ARG A 160 -19.43 -0.79 9.42
CA ARG A 160 -20.43 -0.57 8.37
C ARG A 160 -20.21 0.77 7.65
N GLU A 161 -19.94 1.82 8.41
CA GLU A 161 -19.69 3.15 7.84
C GLU A 161 -18.35 3.22 7.07
N LEU A 162 -17.32 2.48 7.52
CA LEU A 162 -16.08 2.28 6.76
C LEU A 162 -16.35 1.55 5.44
N GLU A 163 -17.06 0.42 5.47
CA GLU A 163 -17.38 -0.39 4.27
C GLU A 163 -18.21 0.39 3.24
N ASN A 164 -19.09 1.28 3.70
CA ASN A 164 -19.91 2.13 2.83
C ASN A 164 -19.22 3.44 2.42
N GLY A 165 -17.96 3.66 2.82
CA GLY A 165 -17.20 4.87 2.49
C GLY A 165 -17.68 6.15 3.19
N ARG A 166 -18.57 6.05 4.18
CA ARG A 166 -19.10 7.20 4.93
C ARG A 166 -18.13 7.71 6.01
N VAL A 167 -17.29 6.82 6.52
CA VAL A 167 -16.18 7.15 7.43
C VAL A 167 -14.88 6.68 6.78
N LEU A 168 -13.83 7.50 6.89
CA LEU A 168 -12.49 7.16 6.41
C LEU A 168 -11.61 6.64 7.56
N PRO A 169 -10.67 5.73 7.28
CA PRO A 169 -9.81 5.17 8.30
C PRO A 169 -8.78 6.19 8.82
N ASP A 170 -8.52 6.15 10.13
CA ASP A 170 -7.41 6.85 10.77
C ASP A 170 -6.09 6.06 10.65
N SER A 171 -5.00 6.64 11.13
CA SER A 171 -3.67 6.03 11.02
C SER A 171 -3.51 4.69 11.73
N GLU A 172 -4.22 4.47 12.84
CA GLU A 172 -4.18 3.19 13.52
C GLU A 172 -4.95 2.13 12.72
N MET A 173 -6.06 2.51 12.09
CA MET A 173 -6.80 1.60 11.22
C MET A 173 -5.98 1.16 9.99
N LEU A 174 -5.20 2.05 9.38
CA LEU A 174 -4.27 1.69 8.29
C LEU A 174 -3.24 0.66 8.75
N TRP A 175 -2.64 0.89 9.92
CA TRP A 175 -1.73 -0.05 10.54
C TRP A 175 -2.40 -1.41 10.79
N LYS A 176 -3.60 -1.42 11.36
CA LYS A 176 -4.33 -2.64 11.69
C LYS A 176 -4.63 -3.50 10.46
N ILE A 177 -5.02 -2.86 9.36
CA ILE A 177 -5.24 -3.54 8.08
C ILE A 177 -3.94 -4.14 7.52
N TYR A 178 -2.83 -3.41 7.62
CA TYR A 178 -1.53 -3.94 7.19
C TYR A 178 -1.04 -5.09 8.08
N ASP A 179 -1.22 -5.00 9.40
CA ASP A 179 -0.78 -6.02 10.36
C ASP A 179 -1.55 -7.34 10.17
N LEU A 180 -2.86 -7.26 9.95
CA LEU A 180 -3.72 -8.44 9.79
C LEU A 180 -3.72 -9.02 8.37
N PHE A 181 -3.71 -8.17 7.35
CA PHE A 181 -3.96 -8.58 5.96
C PHE A 181 -2.84 -8.19 5.01
N HIS A 182 -1.75 -7.58 5.48
CA HIS A 182 -0.62 -7.16 4.65
C HIS A 182 -1.03 -6.31 3.43
N VAL A 183 -2.11 -5.53 3.54
CA VAL A 183 -2.49 -4.55 2.53
C VAL A 183 -1.67 -3.27 2.75
N PRO A 184 -0.82 -2.87 1.78
CA PRO A 184 -0.10 -1.61 1.84
C PRO A 184 -1.00 -0.41 2.13
N PRO A 185 -0.55 0.54 2.98
CA PRO A 185 -1.27 1.80 3.20
C PRO A 185 -1.46 2.60 1.90
N SER A 186 -0.53 2.46 0.94
CA SER A 186 -0.57 3.14 -0.36
C SER A 186 -1.81 2.80 -1.20
N ILE A 187 -2.38 1.61 -1.03
CA ILE A 187 -3.63 1.20 -1.68
C ILE A 187 -4.80 2.02 -1.13
N ILE A 188 -4.88 2.12 0.20
CA ILE A 188 -5.98 2.79 0.91
C ILE A 188 -5.90 4.31 0.70
N LEU A 189 -4.69 4.86 0.72
CA LEU A 189 -4.43 6.29 0.53
C LEU A 189 -4.45 6.73 -0.94
N ARG A 190 -4.52 5.78 -1.89
CA ARG A 190 -4.35 6.01 -3.34
C ARG A 190 -3.01 6.71 -3.65
N ASP A 191 -1.95 6.31 -2.95
CA ASP A 191 -0.60 6.86 -3.11
C ASP A 191 0.20 6.05 -4.14
N GLY A 192 0.29 6.57 -5.36
CA GLY A 192 1.06 5.95 -6.44
C GLY A 192 2.54 5.80 -6.13
N LYS A 193 3.15 6.79 -5.45
CA LYS A 193 4.59 6.76 -5.12
C LYS A 193 4.89 5.64 -4.13
N GLY A 194 4.10 5.56 -3.05
CA GLY A 194 4.22 4.49 -2.06
C GLY A 194 3.89 3.11 -2.64
N LEU A 195 2.96 3.03 -3.59
CA LEU A 195 2.63 1.76 -4.25
C LEU A 195 3.74 1.29 -5.19
N ALA A 196 4.36 2.20 -5.96
CA ALA A 196 5.53 1.90 -6.77
C ALA A 196 6.70 1.40 -5.91
N GLN A 197 6.91 1.99 -4.73
CA GLN A 197 7.92 1.53 -3.78
C GLN A 197 7.65 0.11 -3.27
N GLU A 198 6.38 -0.25 -3.01
CA GLU A 198 6.05 -1.63 -2.65
C GLU A 198 6.37 -2.59 -3.80
N LEU A 199 6.05 -2.24 -5.05
CA LEU A 199 6.39 -3.08 -6.20
C LEU A 199 7.91 -3.22 -6.39
N CYS A 200 8.67 -2.14 -6.20
CA CYS A 200 10.14 -2.21 -6.22
C CYS A 200 10.66 -3.16 -5.13
N LEU A 201 10.11 -3.07 -3.92
CA LEU A 201 10.46 -3.97 -2.82
C LEU A 201 10.13 -5.44 -3.16
N LEU A 202 8.97 -5.69 -3.77
CA LEU A 202 8.56 -7.04 -4.19
C LEU A 202 9.54 -7.66 -5.21
N LEU A 203 10.01 -6.87 -6.17
CA LEU A 203 11.05 -7.30 -7.12
C LEU A 203 12.37 -7.60 -6.39
N GLU A 204 12.78 -6.74 -5.46
CA GLU A 204 14.04 -6.93 -4.71
C GLU A 204 14.01 -8.17 -3.81
N ILE A 205 12.92 -8.41 -3.08
CA ILE A 205 12.81 -9.59 -2.20
C ILE A 205 12.64 -10.90 -2.99
N SER A 206 12.30 -10.82 -4.27
CA SER A 206 12.22 -11.99 -5.15
C SER A 206 13.59 -12.62 -5.41
N GLY A 207 14.68 -11.87 -5.20
CA GLY A 207 16.04 -12.27 -5.54
C GLY A 207 16.57 -11.45 -6.72
N GLU A 208 17.89 -11.36 -6.85
CA GLU A 208 18.52 -10.54 -7.89
C GLU A 208 18.17 -11.03 -9.30
N GLU A 209 18.40 -12.32 -9.58
CA GLU A 209 18.11 -12.94 -10.88
C GLU A 209 16.61 -12.94 -11.18
N GLU A 210 15.77 -13.39 -10.23
CA GLU A 210 14.33 -13.47 -10.48
C GLU A 210 13.67 -12.08 -10.55
N GLY A 211 14.11 -11.14 -9.71
CA GLY A 211 13.63 -9.76 -9.72
C GLY A 211 13.95 -9.07 -11.05
N GLU A 212 15.16 -9.27 -11.59
CA GLU A 212 15.53 -8.76 -12.92
C GLU A 212 14.73 -9.42 -14.05
N ALA A 213 14.54 -10.74 -14.01
CA ALA A 213 13.75 -11.44 -15.01
C ALA A 213 12.28 -10.96 -15.04
N ILE A 214 11.67 -10.81 -13.86
CA ILE A 214 10.29 -10.30 -13.73
C ILE A 214 10.23 -8.84 -14.19
N PHE A 215 11.18 -8.01 -13.77
CA PHE A 215 11.24 -6.62 -14.21
C PHE A 215 11.34 -6.50 -15.73
N ALA A 216 12.22 -7.27 -16.37
CA ALA A 216 12.35 -7.31 -17.82
C ALA A 216 11.03 -7.73 -18.51
N TYR A 217 10.29 -8.67 -17.93
CA TYR A 217 8.96 -9.04 -18.40
C TYR A 217 7.96 -7.87 -18.31
N LEU A 218 7.94 -7.14 -17.19
CA LEU A 218 7.08 -5.95 -17.02
C LEU A 218 7.41 -4.86 -18.06
N GLN A 219 8.70 -4.61 -18.29
CA GLN A 219 9.17 -3.63 -19.29
C GLN A 219 8.76 -4.02 -20.71
N ALA A 220 8.91 -5.30 -21.07
CA ALA A 220 8.47 -5.81 -22.37
C ALA A 220 6.96 -5.64 -22.55
N GLY A 221 6.17 -5.91 -21.51
CA GLY A 221 4.72 -5.68 -21.50
C GLY A 221 4.35 -4.22 -21.78
N GLN A 222 5.03 -3.27 -21.13
CA GLN A 222 4.79 -1.83 -21.36
C GLN A 222 5.08 -1.43 -22.82
N LYS A 223 6.20 -1.91 -23.38
CA LYS A 223 6.56 -1.64 -24.77
C LYS A 223 5.49 -2.16 -25.73
N CYS A 224 5.01 -3.39 -25.53
CA CYS A 224 3.94 -3.96 -26.34
C CYS A 224 2.64 -3.15 -26.25
N LEU A 225 2.27 -2.66 -25.06
CA LEU A 225 1.09 -1.80 -24.90
C LEU A 225 1.25 -0.49 -25.68
N GLY A 226 2.43 0.14 -25.65
CA GLY A 226 2.73 1.33 -26.45
C GLY A 226 2.53 1.09 -27.95
N GLU A 227 3.08 0.00 -28.48
CA GLU A 227 2.94 -0.37 -29.89
C GLU A 227 1.47 -0.66 -30.29
N ILE A 228 0.68 -1.26 -29.39
CA ILE A 228 -0.76 -1.49 -29.61
C ILE A 228 -1.52 -0.16 -29.64
N CYS A 229 -1.26 0.72 -28.68
CA CYS A 229 -1.91 2.02 -28.61
C CYS A 229 -1.60 2.90 -29.83
N GLU A 230 -0.35 2.90 -30.31
CA GLU A 230 0.04 3.62 -31.54
C GLU A 230 -0.69 3.09 -32.78
N LYS A 231 -0.83 1.76 -32.90
CA LYS A 231 -1.56 1.12 -34.00
C LYS A 231 -3.05 1.45 -33.96
N ASP A 232 -3.67 1.41 -32.78
CA ASP A 232 -5.09 1.75 -32.60
C ASP A 232 -5.38 3.23 -32.89
N PHE A 233 -4.45 4.13 -32.53
CA PHE A 233 -4.59 5.56 -32.84
C PHE A 233 -4.49 5.85 -34.34
N ASN A 234 -3.62 5.13 -35.05
CA ASN A 234 -3.47 5.23 -36.50
C ASN A 234 -4.64 4.59 -37.26
N PHE A 235 -5.38 3.64 -36.67
CA PHE A 235 -6.55 3.01 -37.29
C PHE A 235 -7.83 3.87 -37.19
N ARG A 236 -7.86 4.87 -36.30
CA ARG A 236 -9.00 5.79 -36.09
C ARG A 236 -8.91 7.12 -36.87
N ARG A 237 -7.89 7.28 -37.74
CA ARG A 237 -7.76 8.40 -38.70
C ARG A 237 -8.11 7.94 -40.10
#